data_AF-A0A7W1WKE7-F1
#
_entry.id   AF-A0A7W1WKE7-F1
#
_cell.length_a   1.000
_cell.length_b   1.000
_cell.length_c   1.000
_cell.angle_alpha   90.00
_cell.angle_beta   90.00
_cell.angle_gamma   90.00
#
_symmetry.space_group_name_H-M   'P 1'
#
loop_
_entity.id
_entity.type
_entity.pdbx_description
1 polymer ?
#
loop_
_entity_poly.entity_id
_entity_poly.type
_entity_poly.pdbx_seq_one_letter_code
_entity_poly.pdbx_strand_id
1 'polypeptide(L)' 'MNGLDWQGLMRAGMAGLGLTPEQFWSLTPAELALMLGVDPTAAPMTRSRLAALSRAWPDRPPTKEKEDGGQERI' A
#
# COMPACT_ATOMS: atom_id res chain seq x y z
N MET A 1 -0.95 -7.22 -14.76
CA MET A 1 -1.06 -6.49 -13.48
C MET A 1 -0.85 -5.03 -13.79
N ASN A 2 -1.92 -4.23 -13.88
CA ASN A 2 -1.75 -2.78 -14.05
C ASN A 2 -1.39 -2.21 -12.69
N GLY A 3 -0.14 -1.75 -12.57
CA GLY A 3 0.29 -0.94 -11.43
C GLY A 3 -0.46 0.39 -11.41
N LEU A 4 -0.35 1.11 -10.29
CA LEU A 4 -0.81 2.48 -10.20
C LEU A 4 -0.11 3.33 -11.29
N ASP A 5 -0.88 4.12 -12.05
CA ASP A 5 -0.30 5.04 -13.04
C ASP A 5 0.36 6.23 -12.34
N TRP A 6 1.60 6.02 -11.89
CA TRP A 6 2.39 7.03 -11.22
C TRP A 6 2.68 8.24 -12.10
N GLN A 7 2.88 8.04 -13.39
CA GLN A 7 3.17 9.16 -14.30
C GLN A 7 1.94 10.06 -14.46
N GLY A 8 0.77 9.46 -14.65
CA GLY A 8 -0.50 10.18 -14.67
C GLY A 8 -0.74 10.95 -13.37
N LEU A 9 -0.49 10.31 -12.23
CA LEU A 9 -0.69 10.93 -10.91
C LEU A 9 0.26 12.11 -10.67
N MET A 10 1.55 11.97 -11.01
CA MET A 10 2.51 13.06 -10.87
C MET A 10 2.20 14.23 -11.81
N ARG A 11 1.75 13.96 -13.04
CA ARG A 11 1.30 15.02 -13.96
C ARG A 11 0.07 15.73 -13.41
N ALA A 12 -0.92 15.00 -12.90
CA ALA A 12 -2.13 15.61 -12.35
C ALA A 12 -1.84 16.44 -11.09
N GLY A 13 -0.99 15.94 -10.18
CA GLY A 13 -0.63 16.64 -8.94
C GLY A 13 0.35 17.79 -9.14
N MET A 14 1.53 17.53 -9.71
CA MET A 14 2.60 18.54 -9.78
C MET A 14 2.43 19.50 -10.97
N ALA A 15 1.95 19.01 -12.12
CA ALA A 15 1.75 19.87 -13.30
C ALA A 15 0.32 20.42 -13.41
N GLY A 16 -0.70 19.65 -13.01
CA GLY A 16 -2.11 20.07 -13.03
C GLY A 16 -2.48 20.98 -11.86
N LEU A 17 -2.27 20.51 -10.63
CA LEU A 17 -2.57 21.27 -9.40
C LEU A 17 -1.43 22.22 -8.97
N GLY A 18 -0.26 22.14 -9.61
CA GLY A 18 0.89 23.00 -9.29
C GLY A 18 1.53 22.70 -7.93
N LEU A 19 1.30 21.49 -7.38
CA LEU A 19 1.87 21.10 -6.10
C LEU A 19 3.38 20.97 -6.20
N THR A 20 4.10 21.48 -5.19
CA THR A 20 5.53 21.15 -5.06
C THR A 20 5.67 19.65 -4.71
N PRO A 21 6.82 19.02 -5.01
CA PRO A 21 7.03 17.62 -4.66
C PRO A 21 6.83 17.35 -3.17
N GLU A 22 7.23 18.27 -2.31
CA GLU A 22 7.05 18.16 -0.86
C GLU A 22 5.57 18.19 -0.46
N GLN A 23 4.79 19.13 -1.00
CA GLN A 23 3.35 19.20 -0.75
C GLN A 23 2.65 17.93 -1.23
N PHE A 24 2.99 17.45 -2.42
CA PHE A 24 2.41 16.23 -2.98
C PHE A 24 2.63 15.01 -2.08
N TRP A 25 3.84 14.84 -1.53
CA TRP A 25 4.16 13.71 -0.64
C TRP A 25 3.65 13.89 0.80
N SER A 26 3.37 15.13 1.22
CA SER A 26 2.75 15.41 2.52
C SER A 26 1.24 15.16 2.54
N LEU A 27 0.59 15.12 1.38
CA LEU A 27 -0.86 14.90 1.28
C LEU A 27 -1.22 13.43 1.48
N THR A 28 -2.34 13.20 2.15
CA THR A 28 -2.95 11.88 2.14
C THR A 28 -3.56 11.59 0.76
N PRO A 29 -3.64 10.31 0.34
CA PRO A 29 -4.27 9.96 -0.94
C PRO A 29 -5.73 10.43 -1.07
N ALA A 30 -6.45 10.55 0.05
CA ALA A 30 -7.82 11.05 0.07
C ALA A 30 -7.90 12.56 -0.21
N GLU A 31 -7.00 13.35 0.37
CA GLU A 31 -6.91 14.79 0.09
C GLU A 31 -6.50 15.05 -1.36
N LEU A 32 -5.54 14.28 -1.88
CA LEU A 32 -5.15 14.37 -3.28
C LEU A 32 -6.31 14.03 -4.22
N ALA A 33 -7.06 12.96 -3.95
CA ALA A 33 -8.24 12.58 -4.74
C ALA A 33 -9.30 13.71 -4.75
N LEU A 34 -9.58 14.27 -3.57
CA LEU A 34 -10.52 15.38 -3.42
C LEU A 34 -10.09 16.62 -4.22
N MET A 35 -8.81 17.00 -4.16
CA MET A 35 -8.28 18.12 -4.96
C MET A 35 -8.30 17.85 -6.46
N LEU A 36 -8.18 16.60 -6.88
CA LEU A 36 -8.31 16.17 -8.28
C LEU A 36 -9.78 16.08 -8.74
N GLY A 37 -10.75 16.38 -7.88
CA GLY A 37 -12.18 16.26 -8.18
C GLY A 37 -12.66 14.81 -8.29
N VAL A 38 -11.85 13.86 -7.81
CA VAL A 38 -12.24 12.45 -7.70
C VAL A 38 -12.93 12.30 -6.36
N ASP A 39 -14.25 12.07 -6.39
CA ASP A 39 -14.98 11.80 -5.16
C ASP A 39 -14.39 10.55 -4.49
N PRO A 40 -13.85 10.65 -3.26
CA PRO A 40 -13.35 9.50 -2.52
C PRO A 40 -14.53 8.67 -1.98
N THR A 41 -15.46 8.27 -2.85
CA THR A 41 -16.51 7.28 -2.57
C THR A 41 -15.95 5.87 -2.39
N ALA A 42 -14.64 5.68 -2.56
CA ALA A 42 -13.98 4.43 -2.21
C ALA A 42 -14.18 4.18 -0.71
N ALA A 43 -15.14 3.31 -0.39
CA ALA A 43 -15.51 2.97 0.97
C ALA A 43 -14.25 2.71 1.80
N PRO A 44 -14.14 3.31 3.00
CA PRO A 44 -12.94 3.19 3.82
C PRO A 44 -12.60 1.72 4.03
N MET A 45 -11.32 1.40 3.86
CA MET A 45 -10.85 0.02 3.94
C MET A 45 -11.25 -0.58 5.29
N THR A 46 -12.06 -1.65 5.28
CA THR A 46 -12.50 -2.26 6.53
C THR A 46 -11.32 -2.92 7.24
N ARG A 47 -11.38 -2.98 8.58
CA ARG A 47 -10.37 -3.68 9.38
C ARG A 47 -10.19 -5.15 8.94
N SER A 48 -11.28 -5.80 8.52
CA SER A 48 -11.24 -7.16 7.96
C SER A 48 -10.46 -7.23 6.65
N ARG A 49 -10.60 -6.25 5.77
CA ARG A 49 -9.84 -6.16 4.50
C ARG A 49 -8.36 -5.95 4.77
N LEU A 50 -8.00 -5.10 5.73
CA LEU A 50 -6.61 -4.91 6.16
C LEU A 50 -6.00 -6.22 6.68
N ALA A 51 -6.72 -6.94 7.53
CA ALA A 51 -6.26 -8.23 8.07
C ALA A 51 -6.05 -9.28 6.96
N ALA A 52 -6.90 -9.29 5.94
CA ALA A 52 -6.74 -10.17 4.79
C ALA A 52 -5.49 -9.83 3.97
N LEU A 53 -5.20 -8.53 3.75
CA LEU A 53 -3.99 -8.09 3.05
C LEU A 53 -2.72 -8.48 3.84
N SER A 54 -2.68 -8.23 5.14
CA SER A 54 -1.50 -8.57 5.97
C SER A 54 -1.16 -10.06 5.95
N ARG A 55 -2.16 -10.94 5.83
CA ARG A 55 -1.95 -12.39 5.68
C ARG A 55 -1.45 -12.78 4.29
N ALA A 56 -1.96 -12.12 3.25
CA ALA A 56 -1.60 -12.41 1.87
C ALA A 56 -0.21 -11.85 1.49
N TRP A 57 0.23 -10.77 2.14
CA TRP A 57 1.54 -10.16 1.96
C TRP A 57 2.24 -9.99 3.32
N PRO A 58 2.78 -11.09 3.89
CA PRO A 58 3.50 -11.02 5.16
C PRO A 58 4.86 -10.33 4.97
N ASP A 59 5.18 -9.38 5.85
CA ASP A 59 6.44 -8.62 5.81
C ASP A 59 7.68 -9.48 6.11
N ARG A 60 7.47 -10.60 6.82
CA ARG A 60 8.55 -11.54 7.17
C ARG A 60 8.42 -12.80 6.34
N PRO A 61 9.54 -13.33 5.81
CA PRO A 61 9.53 -14.65 5.21
C PRO A 61 9.05 -15.66 6.26
N PRO A 62 8.33 -16.72 5.87
CA PRO A 62 7.92 -17.76 6.80
C PRO A 62 9.17 -18.32 7.46
N THR A 63 9.24 -18.22 8.79
CA THR A 63 10.30 -18.81 9.58
C THR A 63 10.23 -20.31 9.30
N LYS A 64 11.25 -20.85 8.63
CA LYS A 64 11.41 -22.30 8.57
C LYS A 64 11.75 -22.73 9.99
N GLU A 65 10.77 -23.27 10.70
CA GLU A 65 11.03 -24.07 11.89
C GLU A 65 12.03 -25.13 11.44
N LYS A 66 13.27 -25.04 11.94
CA LYS A 66 14.21 -26.13 11.78
C LYS A 66 13.57 -27.27 12.56
N GLU A 67 13.08 -28.26 11.84
CA GLU A 67 12.78 -29.57 12.36
C GLU A 67 14.06 -30.02 13.07
N ASP A 68 14.06 -29.87 14.40
CA ASP A 68 15.13 -30.34 15.26
C ASP A 68 15.09 -31.86 15.15
N GLY A 69 15.88 -32.37 14.20
CA GLY A 69 16.07 -33.78 13.98
C GLY A 69 16.65 -34.37 15.26
N GLY A 70 15.77 -34.87 16.11
CA GLY A 70 16.09 -35.61 17.31
C GLY A 70 16.94 -36.81 16.95
N GLN A 71 18.25 -36.63 17.08
CA GLN A 71 19.23 -37.70 16.95
C GLN A 71 19.13 -38.63 18.16
N GLU A 72 18.74 -39.86 17.86
CA GLU A 72 19.35 -41.12 18.32
C GLU A 72 19.57 -41.35 19.82
N ARG A 73 18.84 -42.33 20.37
CA ARG A 73 19.30 -43.20 21.46
C ARG A 73 18.79 -44.63 21.21
N ILE A 74 19.68 -45.50 20.73
CA ILE A 74 19.56 -46.97 20.85
C ILE A 74 20.78 -47.46 21.63
#